data_AF-A0A953BSX8-F1
#
_entry.id   AF-A0A953BSX8-F1
#
_cell.length_a   1.000
_cell.length_b   1.000
_cell.length_c   1.000
_cell.angle_alpha   90.00
_cell.angle_beta   90.00
_cell.angle_gamma   90.00
#
_symmetry.space_group_name_H-M   'P 1'
#
loop_
_entity.id
_entity.type
_entity.pdbx_description
1 polymer ?
#
loop_
_entity_poly.entity_id
_entity_poly.type
_entity_poly.pdbx_seq_one_letter_code
_entity_poly.pdbx_strand_id
1 'polypeptide(L)'
;MDFHFEVDPDVDVAIGTELSFEDAAGEFEFESYEGIDPLCPTHAKPGSDDKVRMLAARYAAGVPLWHNEDCYDHGPTDVTFTGTTSYTDDEDDL
;
A
#
# COMPACT_ATOMS: atom_id res chain seq x y z
N MET A 1 -1.10 26.69 -23.05
CA MET A 1 -0.67 26.72 -21.65
C MET A 1 0.82 26.47 -21.66
N ASP A 2 1.60 27.49 -21.32
CA ASP A 2 3.05 27.37 -21.17
C ASP A 2 3.33 27.22 -19.67
N PHE A 3 3.80 26.03 -19.27
CA PHE A 3 4.17 25.75 -17.89
C PHE A 3 5.62 26.19 -17.69
N HIS A 4 5.83 27.24 -16.90
CA HIS A 4 7.15 27.68 -16.47
C HIS A 4 7.38 27.19 -15.04
N PHE A 5 8.38 26.35 -14.84
CA PHE A 5 8.84 25.93 -13.51
C PHE A 5 10.09 26.75 -13.18
N GLU A 6 9.99 27.65 -12.21
CA GLU A 6 11.14 28.35 -11.64
C GLU A 6 11.78 27.38 -10.63
N VAL A 7 12.95 26.85 -10.97
CA VAL A 7 13.76 26.03 -10.05
C VAL A 7 14.51 27.00 -9.15
N ASP A 8 14.13 27.10 -7.88
CA ASP A 8 14.93 27.80 -6.88
C ASP A 8 16.05 26.84 -6.40
N PRO A 9 17.33 27.07 -6.76
CA PRO A 9 18.41 26.13 -6.42
C PRO A 9 18.64 25.98 -4.91
N ASP A 10 18.13 26.91 -4.09
CA ASP A 10 18.26 26.85 -2.63
C ASP A 10 17.13 26.06 -1.96
N VAL A 11 16.01 25.84 -2.67
CA VAL A 11 14.79 25.17 -2.14
C VAL A 11 14.45 23.88 -2.91
N ASP A 12 14.62 23.90 -4.23
CA ASP A 12 14.34 22.81 -5.16
C ASP A 12 15.59 21.96 -5.44
N VAL A 13 16.35 21.66 -4.38
CA VAL A 13 17.31 20.56 -4.39
C VAL A 13 16.51 19.28 -4.63
N ALA A 14 16.60 18.80 -5.86
CA ALA A 14 16.09 17.56 -6.46
C ALA A 14 15.42 16.55 -5.50
N ILE A 15 14.29 15.98 -5.92
CA ILE A 15 13.70 14.68 -5.48
C ILE A 15 14.76 13.84 -4.73
N GLY A 16 14.77 13.96 -3.41
CA GLY A 16 16.00 13.78 -2.63
C GLY A 16 16.26 14.90 -1.64
N THR A 17 15.23 15.68 -1.27
CA THR A 17 15.18 16.40 0.00
C THR A 17 15.72 15.44 1.05
N GLU A 18 16.87 15.80 1.59
CA GLU A 18 17.53 15.13 2.67
C GLU A 18 16.51 15.01 3.81
N LEU A 19 15.85 13.85 3.88
CA LEU A 19 15.34 13.38 5.15
C LEU A 19 16.59 13.37 6.04
N SER A 20 16.73 14.36 6.92
CA SER A 20 17.69 14.27 8.00
C SER A 20 17.44 12.90 8.61
N PHE A 21 18.46 12.04 8.56
CA PHE A 21 18.35 10.69 9.10
C PHE A 21 17.87 10.73 10.56
N GLU A 22 18.08 11.86 11.24
CA GLU A 22 17.61 12.15 12.60
C GLU A 22 16.10 12.44 12.68
N ASP A 23 15.46 12.97 11.63
CA ASP A 23 13.99 13.19 11.55
C ASP A 23 13.24 11.93 11.07
N ALA A 24 13.89 11.08 10.27
CA ALA A 24 13.38 9.77 9.88
C ALA A 24 13.63 8.67 10.94
N ALA A 25 14.46 8.95 11.96
CA ALA A 25 14.76 8.05 13.07
C ALA A 25 13.71 8.11 14.19
N GLY A 26 12.45 8.40 13.88
CA GLY A 26 11.36 7.95 14.74
C GLY A 26 11.51 6.43 14.90
N GLU A 27 11.60 5.95 16.15
CA GLU A 27 11.69 4.51 16.46
C GLU A 27 10.55 3.78 15.74
N PHE A 28 10.85 3.21 14.57
CA PHE A 28 9.94 2.29 13.93
C PHE A 28 10.06 0.99 14.73
N GLU A 29 9.23 0.88 15.76
CA GLU A 29 9.13 -0.31 16.57
C GLU A 29 8.54 -1.41 15.67
N PHE A 30 9.43 -2.20 15.08
CA PHE A 30 9.01 -3.35 14.29
C PHE A 30 8.33 -4.34 15.24
N GLU A 31 7.00 -4.43 15.16
CA GLU A 31 6.22 -5.47 15.83
C GLU A 31 6.86 -6.84 15.54
N SER A 32 6.93 -7.70 16.55
CA SER A 32 7.49 -9.05 16.40
C SER A 32 6.77 -9.80 15.28
N TYR A 33 7.51 -10.28 14.28
CA TYR A 33 6.97 -11.05 13.15
C TYR A 33 6.70 -12.54 13.48
N GLU A 34 6.39 -12.85 14.75
CA GLU A 34 6.13 -14.22 15.18
C GLU A 34 4.97 -14.81 14.38
N GLY A 35 5.18 -16.00 13.81
CA GLY A 35 4.18 -16.70 13.00
C GLY A 35 4.17 -16.33 11.50
N ILE A 36 5.05 -15.42 11.05
CA ILE A 36 5.23 -15.12 9.62
C ILE A 36 6.47 -15.88 9.11
N ASP A 37 6.27 -16.77 8.14
CA ASP A 37 7.37 -17.38 7.39
C ASP A 37 7.75 -16.50 6.19
N PRO A 38 8.94 -15.87 6.17
CA PRO A 38 9.33 -14.96 5.10
C PRO A 38 9.55 -15.67 3.76
N LEU A 39 9.72 -16.99 3.74
CA LEU A 39 9.90 -17.76 2.52
C LEU A 39 8.57 -18.16 1.86
N CYS A 40 7.46 -18.06 2.57
CA CYS A 40 6.14 -18.38 2.03
C CYS A 40 5.54 -17.22 1.21
N PRO A 41 4.70 -17.52 0.21
CA PRO A 41 3.90 -16.50 -0.46
C PRO A 41 2.88 -15.87 0.49
N THR A 42 2.49 -14.63 0.20
CA THR A 42 1.38 -13.97 0.90
C THR A 42 0.19 -13.70 -0.02
N HIS A 43 -1.00 -14.09 0.43
CA HIS A 43 -2.27 -13.76 -0.21
C HIS A 43 -2.81 -12.38 0.18
N ALA A 44 -2.11 -11.66 1.06
CA ALA A 44 -2.50 -10.33 1.51
C ALA A 44 -2.50 -9.34 0.34
N LYS A 45 -3.54 -8.52 0.28
CA LYS A 45 -3.71 -7.50 -0.76
C LYS A 45 -2.60 -6.44 -0.69
N PRO A 46 -2.19 -5.86 -1.83
CA PRO A 46 -1.29 -4.71 -1.85
C PRO A 46 -1.81 -3.60 -0.91
N GLY A 47 -0.93 -3.08 -0.04
CA GLY A 47 -1.27 -2.02 0.90
C GLY A 47 -1.95 -2.45 2.21
N SER A 48 -2.29 -3.74 2.39
CA SER A 48 -2.80 -4.24 3.67
C SER A 48 -1.68 -4.39 4.72
N ASP A 49 -2.03 -4.28 6.01
CA ASP A 49 -1.08 -4.44 7.12
C ASP A 49 -0.38 -5.81 7.09
N ASP A 50 -1.11 -6.88 6.76
CA ASP A 50 -0.55 -8.22 6.64
C ASP A 50 0.51 -8.31 5.53
N LYS A 51 0.32 -7.57 4.43
CA LYS A 51 1.32 -7.46 3.37
C LYS A 51 2.55 -6.72 3.90
N VAL A 52 2.37 -5.61 4.62
CA VAL A 52 3.47 -4.84 5.20
C VAL A 52 4.27 -5.67 6.20
N ARG A 53 3.61 -6.40 7.10
CA ARG A 53 4.27 -7.29 8.07
C ARG A 53 5.07 -8.40 7.39
N MET A 54 4.53 -9.03 6.33
CA MET A 54 5.28 -10.01 5.53
C MET A 54 6.53 -9.39 4.90
N LEU A 55 6.42 -8.20 4.31
CA LEU A 55 7.56 -7.51 3.69
C LEU A 55 8.64 -7.16 4.73
N ALA A 56 8.22 -6.70 5.92
CA ALA A 56 9.13 -6.40 7.02
C ALA A 56 9.84 -7.65 7.53
N ALA A 57 9.13 -8.79 7.67
CA ALA A 57 9.73 -10.08 8.00
C ALA A 57 10.76 -10.54 6.95
N ARG A 58 10.44 -10.39 5.66
CA ARG A 58 11.38 -10.70 4.55
C ARG A 58 12.62 -9.81 4.57
N TYR A 59 12.43 -8.52 4.83
CA TYR A 59 13.54 -7.58 4.99
C TYR A 59 14.45 -7.98 6.14
N ALA A 60 13.88 -8.26 7.32
CA ALA A 60 14.63 -8.71 8.49
C ALA A 60 15.37 -10.03 8.26
N ALA A 61 14.80 -10.95 7.47
CA ALA A 61 15.42 -12.21 7.09
C ALA A 61 16.48 -12.09 5.97
N GLY A 62 16.62 -10.92 5.33
CA GLY A 62 17.57 -10.71 4.24
C GLY A 62 17.21 -11.45 2.94
N VAL A 63 15.92 -11.72 2.71
CA VAL A 63 15.42 -12.39 1.50
C VAL A 63 14.72 -11.39 0.58
N PRO A 64 14.49 -11.71 -0.71
CA PRO A 64 13.77 -10.82 -1.62
C PRO A 64 12.40 -10.44 -1.08
N LEU A 65 12.01 -9.17 -1.23
CA LEU A 65 10.71 -8.66 -0.76
C LEU A 65 9.51 -9.28 -1.49
N TRP A 66 9.73 -9.79 -2.70
CA TRP A 66 8.70 -10.34 -3.58
C TRP A 66 8.81 -11.86 -3.68
N HIS A 67 7.66 -12.51 -3.84
CA HIS A 67 7.55 -13.93 -4.16
C HIS A 67 6.68 -14.09 -5.42
N ASN A 68 6.99 -15.07 -6.27
CA ASN A 68 6.29 -15.27 -7.55
C ASN A 68 4.80 -15.59 -7.40
N GLU A 69 4.43 -16.13 -6.24
CA GLU A 69 3.06 -16.53 -5.89
C GLU A 69 2.40 -15.54 -4.92
N ASP A 70 3.01 -14.37 -4.68
CA ASP A 70 2.33 -13.31 -3.93
C ASP A 70 1.07 -12.82 -4.65
N CYS A 71 0.08 -12.36 -3.87
CA CYS A 71 -1.12 -11.73 -4.41
C CYS A 71 -0.79 -10.59 -5.37
N TYR A 72 -1.20 -10.74 -6.64
CA TYR A 72 -1.05 -9.76 -7.72
C TYR A 72 -2.32 -8.94 -7.97
N ASP A 73 -3.36 -9.15 -7.16
CA ASP A 73 -4.63 -8.48 -7.34
C ASP A 73 -4.58 -7.08 -6.70
N HIS A 74 -4.23 -6.10 -7.54
CA HIS A 74 -4.22 -4.66 -7.23
C HIS A 74 -5.59 -3.99 -7.37
N GLY A 75 -6.65 -4.76 -7.65
CA GLY A 75 -7.99 -4.22 -7.83
C GLY A 75 -8.54 -3.64 -6.51
N PRO A 76 -9.44 -2.65 -6.60
CA PRO A 76 -10.20 -2.22 -5.43
C PRO A 76 -10.85 -3.44 -4.80
N THR A 77 -10.79 -3.55 -3.47
CA THR A 77 -11.62 -4.52 -2.75
C THR A 77 -13.03 -4.30 -3.25
N ASP A 78 -13.75 -5.36 -3.63
CA ASP A 78 -15.18 -5.29 -3.88
C ASP A 78 -15.83 -4.83 -2.57
N VAL A 79 -15.83 -3.52 -2.35
CA VAL A 79 -16.84 -2.84 -1.59
C VAL A 79 -18.07 -3.11 -2.43
N THR A 80 -18.70 -4.26 -2.17
CA THR A 80 -20.10 -4.47 -2.48
C THR A 80 -20.79 -3.28 -1.83
N PHE A 81 -20.94 -2.22 -2.61
CA PHE A 81 -21.75 -1.08 -2.30
C PHE A 81 -23.12 -1.72 -2.16
N THR A 82 -23.51 -2.01 -0.93
CA THR A 82 -24.86 -2.39 -0.55
C THR A 82 -25.74 -1.16 -0.71
N GLY A 83 -25.75 -0.61 -1.92
CA GLY A 83 -26.84 0.17 -2.45
C GLY A 83 -27.98 -0.82 -2.63
N THR A 84 -28.70 -1.07 -1.54
CA THR A 84 -30.11 -1.42 -1.62
C THR A 84 -30.82 -0.24 -2.30
N THR A 85 -30.73 -0.15 -3.62
CA THR A 85 -31.75 0.53 -4.40
C THR A 85 -32.86 -0.49 -4.58
N SER A 86 -33.73 -0.61 -3.57
CA SER A 86 -35.07 -1.15 -3.76
C SER A 86 -35.81 -0.17 -4.68
N TYR A 87 -35.62 -0.30 -5.98
CA TYR A 87 -36.51 0.25 -6.96
C TYR A 87 -37.71 -0.70 -7.02
N THR A 88 -38.77 -0.36 -6.28
CA THR A 88 -40.08 -0.98 -6.52
C THR A 88 -40.57 -0.42 -7.84
N ASP A 89 -40.33 -1.19 -8.89
CA ASP A 89 -41.02 -1.04 -10.16
C ASP A 89 -42.43 -1.60 -9.93
N ASP A 90 -43.33 -0.77 -9.38
CA ASP A 90 -44.76 -1.07 -9.34
C ASP A 90 -45.29 -0.88 -10.77
N GLU A 91 -45.02 -1.87 -11.62
CA GLU A 91 -45.78 -2.14 -12.84
C GLU A 91 -47.16 -2.66 -12.43
N ASP A 92 -48.07 -1.75 -12.06
CA ASP A 92 -49.50 -2.07 -12.06
C ASP A 92 -50.04 -1.94 -13.50
N ASP A 93 -50.06 -3.10 -14.12
CA ASP A 93 -50.75 -3.50 -15.34
C ASP A 93 -52.29 -3.39 -15.14
N LEU A 94 -52.98 -2.77 -16.12
CA LEU A 94 -54.44 -2.69 -16.43
C LEU A 94 -55.15 -1.32 -16.33
#